data_AF-A0A7X8DWC5-F1
#
_entry.id   AF-A0A7X8DWC5-F1
#
_cell.length_a   1.000
_cell.length_b   1.000
_cell.length_c   1.000
_cell.angle_alpha   90.00
_cell.angle_beta   90.00
_cell.angle_gamma   90.00
#
_symmetry.space_group_name_H-M   'P 1'
#
loop_
_entity.id
_entity.type
_entity.pdbx_description
1 polymer ?
#
loop_
_entity_poly.entity_id
_entity_poly.type
_entity_poly.pdbx_seq_one_letter_code
_entity_poly.pdbx_strand_id
1 'polypeptide(L)'
;MLNGLWGTEIREEVGINIKNESSLHNQIKSWYGKEDDRFEVRVGDYIIDIVRDNQLIEIQTANFSAIKNKIKVLLKDYPVRLVYPVCKEKTIITVEKNGEIVSKRKSPKKDSFLSLFDELVYCPELINEENFSVEVLLIKAEEIRCKDGKGSWRRNGVSIVDRYLLDVFQSKVFNNKEDFISFLPKGLEIPFTNKILSEVLSISVYKARKISYCLKKMNCIEAVGKQGNAILYTVKPSN
;
A
#
# COMPACT_ATOMS: atom_id res chain seq x y z
N MET A 1 2.98 -0.25 33.34
CA MET A 1 1.56 0.13 33.29
C MET A 1 1.49 1.63 33.08
N LEU A 2 1.19 2.07 31.86
CA LEU A 2 0.91 3.48 31.53
C LEU A 2 -0.32 3.48 30.63
N ASN A 3 -1.47 3.72 31.25
CA ASN A 3 -2.71 4.08 30.56
C ASN A 3 -2.53 5.50 30.02
N GLY A 4 -2.33 5.62 28.71
CA GLY A 4 -2.28 6.89 27.98
C GLY A 4 -3.56 7.11 27.17
N LEU A 5 -4.51 7.76 27.83
CA LEU A 5 -5.65 8.54 27.31
C LEU A 5 -5.77 8.69 25.77
N TRP A 6 -6.54 7.83 25.12
CA TRP A 6 -7.26 8.16 23.88
C TRP A 6 -8.76 8.20 24.21
N GLY A 7 -9.18 9.32 24.79
CA GLY A 7 -10.52 9.54 25.33
C GLY A 7 -11.48 10.17 24.33
N THR A 8 -11.57 9.66 23.11
CA THR A 8 -12.62 10.06 22.17
C THR A 8 -13.16 8.82 21.48
N GLU A 9 -14.32 8.36 21.93
CA GLU A 9 -15.13 7.41 21.17
C GLU A 9 -15.30 7.91 19.73
N ILE A 10 -15.12 7.01 18.76
CA ILE A 10 -15.32 7.32 17.35
C ILE A 10 -16.75 7.82 17.15
N ARG A 11 -16.89 9.05 16.64
CA ARG A 11 -18.18 9.68 16.39
C ARG A 11 -18.77 9.13 15.10
N GLU A 12 -19.73 8.21 15.24
CA GLU A 12 -20.43 7.57 14.13
C GLU A 12 -21.66 8.37 13.70
N GLU A 13 -21.90 8.45 12.39
CA GLU A 13 -23.10 9.07 11.82
C GLU A 13 -23.92 8.04 11.00
N VAL A 14 -25.24 8.20 10.96
CA VAL A 14 -26.11 7.36 10.13
C VAL A 14 -26.00 7.80 8.66
N GLY A 15 -25.60 6.91 7.76
CA GLY A 15 -25.48 7.18 6.32
C GLY A 15 -25.91 6.02 5.44
N ILE A 16 -26.47 6.33 4.26
CA ILE A 16 -26.79 5.36 3.19
C ILE A 16 -25.64 5.39 2.19
N ASN A 17 -25.02 4.24 1.93
CA ASN A 17 -23.80 4.14 1.12
C ASN A 17 -24.12 3.75 -0.33
N ILE A 18 -23.52 4.47 -1.29
CA ILE A 18 -23.56 4.16 -2.73
C ILE A 18 -22.12 4.24 -3.24
N LYS A 19 -21.36 3.15 -3.13
CA LYS A 19 -20.03 3.02 -3.76
C LYS A 19 -19.95 1.74 -4.58
N ASN A 20 -19.49 1.88 -5.82
CA ASN A 20 -19.02 0.76 -6.64
C ASN A 20 -17.60 0.37 -6.18
N GLU A 21 -17.51 -0.31 -5.03
CA GLU A 21 -16.26 -0.93 -4.56
C GLU A 21 -15.89 -2.14 -5.43
N SER A 22 -14.60 -2.28 -5.77
CA SER A 22 -14.12 -3.44 -6.52
C SER A 22 -14.29 -4.73 -5.71
N SER A 23 -14.49 -5.87 -6.37
CA SER A 23 -14.61 -7.17 -5.68
C SER A 23 -13.42 -7.47 -4.77
N LEU A 24 -12.21 -7.13 -5.21
CA LEU A 24 -10.99 -7.30 -4.42
C LEU A 24 -11.03 -6.52 -3.09
N HIS A 25 -11.53 -5.29 -3.10
CA HIS A 25 -11.66 -4.46 -1.90
C HIS A 25 -12.62 -5.13 -0.92
N ASN A 26 -13.82 -5.49 -1.38
CA ASN A 26 -14.82 -6.17 -0.56
C ASN A 26 -14.33 -7.51 0.01
N GLN A 27 -13.62 -8.31 -0.79
CA GLN A 27 -13.08 -9.59 -0.34
C GLN A 27 -11.95 -9.42 0.69
N ILE A 28 -11.09 -8.41 0.55
CA ILE A 28 -10.09 -8.09 1.56
C ILE A 28 -10.77 -7.57 2.83
N LYS A 29 -11.79 -6.72 2.71
CA LYS A 29 -12.57 -6.20 3.84
C LYS A 29 -13.19 -7.33 4.66
N SER A 30 -13.83 -8.27 3.98
CA SER A 30 -14.39 -9.47 4.60
C SER A 30 -13.31 -10.38 5.20
N TRP A 31 -12.18 -10.59 4.51
CA TRP A 31 -11.08 -11.43 5.02
C TRP A 31 -10.36 -10.83 6.23
N TYR A 32 -10.20 -9.51 6.26
CA TYR A 32 -9.46 -8.78 7.29
C TYR A 32 -10.29 -8.50 8.55
N GLY A 33 -11.61 -8.51 8.39
CA GLY A 33 -12.59 -8.26 9.44
C GLY A 33 -12.56 -9.28 10.57
N LYS A 34 -12.97 -8.84 11.76
CA LYS A 34 -13.18 -9.65 12.98
C LYS A 34 -14.63 -9.53 13.45
N GLU A 35 -15.03 -10.40 14.37
CA GLU A 35 -16.41 -10.48 14.89
C GLU A 35 -16.91 -9.16 15.47
N ASP A 36 -16.08 -8.45 16.24
CA ASP A 36 -16.44 -7.17 16.89
C ASP A 36 -16.14 -5.92 16.02
N ASP A 37 -15.67 -6.11 14.79
CA ASP A 37 -15.39 -4.98 13.90
C ASP A 37 -16.70 -4.36 13.40
N ARG A 38 -16.72 -3.02 13.33
CA ARG A 38 -17.81 -2.28 12.70
C ARG A 38 -17.41 -1.91 11.28
N PHE A 39 -18.27 -2.17 10.30
CA PHE A 39 -17.98 -1.98 8.88
C PHE A 39 -18.70 -0.77 8.31
N GLU A 40 -18.06 -0.09 7.36
CA GLU A 40 -18.65 1.05 6.62
C GLU A 40 -19.20 2.16 7.53
N VAL A 41 -18.45 2.46 8.58
CA VAL A 41 -18.82 3.46 9.60
C VAL A 41 -18.52 4.87 9.09
N ARG A 42 -19.50 5.78 9.18
CA ARG A 42 -19.28 7.19 8.85
C ARG A 42 -18.58 7.91 10.01
N VAL A 43 -17.40 8.46 9.75
CA VAL A 43 -16.59 9.26 10.68
C VAL A 43 -16.32 10.63 10.04
N GLY A 44 -17.07 11.64 10.49
CA GLY A 44 -17.12 12.95 9.82
C GLY A 44 -17.58 12.83 8.37
N ASP A 45 -16.81 13.40 7.44
CA ASP A 45 -17.13 13.39 6.01
C ASP A 45 -16.78 12.08 5.28
N TYR A 46 -16.19 11.11 5.99
CA TYR A 46 -15.68 9.89 5.38
C TYR A 46 -16.41 8.65 5.86
N ILE A 47 -16.54 7.67 4.97
CA ILE A 47 -16.95 6.32 5.31
C ILE A 47 -15.68 5.48 5.46
N ILE A 48 -15.52 4.85 6.62
CA ILE A 48 -14.38 4.04 7.02
C ILE A 48 -14.70 2.57 6.78
N ASP A 49 -13.78 1.83 6.15
CA ASP A 49 -14.03 0.44 5.78
C ASP A 49 -14.26 -0.44 7.02
N ILE A 50 -13.37 -0.32 8.01
CA ILE A 50 -13.42 -1.06 9.26
C ILE A 50 -13.05 -0.13 10.43
N VAL A 51 -13.87 -0.13 11.47
CA VAL A 51 -13.56 0.45 12.78
C VAL A 51 -13.32 -0.70 13.76
N ARG A 52 -12.12 -0.74 14.32
CA ARG A 52 -11.68 -1.74 15.30
C ARG A 52 -11.20 -1.02 16.56
N ASP A 53 -11.91 -1.21 17.67
CA ASP A 53 -11.68 -0.45 18.89
C ASP A 53 -11.66 1.07 18.60
N ASN A 54 -10.54 1.74 18.89
CA ASN A 54 -10.29 3.15 18.59
C ASN A 54 -9.41 3.37 17.34
N GLN A 55 -9.30 2.39 16.45
CA GLN A 55 -8.51 2.47 15.22
C GLN A 55 -9.40 2.45 13.98
N LEU A 56 -9.14 3.38 13.06
CA LEU A 56 -9.74 3.41 11.74
C LEU A 56 -8.89 2.60 10.76
N ILE A 57 -9.51 1.71 10.00
CA ILE A 57 -8.81 0.84 9.06
C ILE A 57 -9.40 1.06 7.66
N GLU A 58 -8.50 1.39 6.73
CA GLU A 58 -8.81 1.67 5.32
C GLU A 58 -8.14 0.64 4.43
N ILE A 59 -8.89 0.05 3.51
CA ILE A 59 -8.36 -0.88 2.51
C ILE A 59 -8.22 -0.13 1.20
N GLN A 60 -7.00 -0.07 0.67
CA GLN A 60 -6.72 0.69 -0.54
C GLN A 60 -6.26 -0.22 -1.66
N THR A 61 -7.10 -0.44 -2.68
CA THR A 61 -6.75 -1.26 -3.86
C THR A 61 -6.25 -0.45 -5.06
N ALA A 62 -6.27 0.88 -4.94
CA ALA A 62 -5.77 1.84 -5.91
C ALA A 62 -4.51 2.57 -5.38
N ASN A 63 -4.07 3.60 -6.10
CA ASN A 63 -2.85 4.31 -5.72
C ASN A 63 -3.00 5.10 -4.41
N PHE A 64 -1.89 5.36 -3.71
CA PHE A 64 -1.94 6.10 -2.44
C PHE A 64 -2.33 7.57 -2.60
N SER A 65 -2.11 8.17 -3.77
CA SER A 65 -2.56 9.55 -4.01
C SER A 65 -4.07 9.73 -3.88
N ALA A 66 -4.86 8.70 -4.19
CA ALA A 66 -6.32 8.76 -4.10
C ALA A 66 -6.84 8.81 -2.65
N ILE A 67 -6.09 8.25 -1.69
CA ILE A 67 -6.51 8.18 -0.28
C ILE A 67 -5.76 9.14 0.65
N LYS A 68 -4.63 9.70 0.19
CA LYS A 68 -3.75 10.58 0.98
C LYS A 68 -4.49 11.66 1.77
N ASN A 69 -5.40 12.39 1.13
CA ASN A 69 -6.09 13.52 1.79
C ASN A 69 -7.04 13.04 2.88
N LYS A 70 -7.78 11.95 2.63
CA LYS A 70 -8.65 11.32 3.63
C LYS A 70 -7.83 10.89 4.85
N ILE A 71 -6.73 10.18 4.64
CA ILE A 71 -5.84 9.75 5.72
C ILE A 71 -5.31 10.95 6.53
N LYS A 72 -4.85 12.02 5.87
CA LYS A 72 -4.37 13.24 6.56
C LYS A 72 -5.41 13.91 7.44
N VAL A 73 -6.68 13.88 7.06
CA VAL A 73 -7.75 14.46 7.88
C VAL A 73 -8.02 13.56 9.08
N LEU A 74 -8.16 12.25 8.87
CA LEU A 74 -8.47 11.29 9.93
C LEU A 74 -7.38 11.20 11.00
N LEU A 75 -6.11 11.28 10.60
CA LEU A 75 -4.94 11.17 11.50
C LEU A 75 -4.87 12.27 12.58
N LYS A 76 -5.61 13.37 12.41
CA LYS A 76 -5.67 14.45 13.41
C LYS A 76 -6.31 13.99 14.72
N ASP A 77 -7.28 13.08 14.61
CA ASP A 77 -8.15 12.70 15.72
C ASP A 77 -8.04 11.21 16.05
N TYR A 78 -7.61 10.36 15.11
CA TYR A 78 -7.63 8.91 15.26
C TYR A 78 -6.37 8.20 14.76
N PRO A 79 -5.97 7.07 15.40
CA PRO A 79 -5.10 6.08 14.78
C PRO A 79 -5.70 5.53 13.48
N VAL A 80 -4.91 5.55 12.40
CA VAL A 80 -5.33 5.05 11.09
C VAL A 80 -4.37 3.97 10.59
N ARG A 81 -4.92 2.83 10.17
CA ARG A 81 -4.18 1.79 9.46
C ARG A 81 -4.63 1.72 8.01
N LEU A 82 -3.66 1.83 7.10
CA LEU A 82 -3.86 1.57 5.68
C LEU A 82 -3.48 0.13 5.34
N VAL A 83 -4.45 -0.70 5.01
CA VAL A 83 -4.25 -2.05 4.49
C VAL A 83 -4.07 -1.97 2.98
N TYR A 84 -2.90 -2.41 2.50
CA TYR A 84 -2.53 -2.35 1.09
C TYR A 84 -2.19 -3.73 0.52
N PRO A 85 -3.03 -4.29 -0.37
CA PRO A 85 -2.73 -5.53 -1.06
C PRO A 85 -1.66 -5.34 -2.15
N VAL A 86 -0.69 -6.24 -2.16
CA VAL A 86 0.33 -6.39 -3.19
C VAL A 86 0.18 -7.77 -3.83
N CYS A 87 -0.13 -7.80 -5.13
CA CYS A 87 -0.30 -9.04 -5.88
C CYS A 87 1.02 -9.77 -6.14
N LYS A 88 1.45 -10.61 -5.21
CA LYS A 88 2.61 -11.50 -5.35
C LYS A 88 2.41 -12.50 -6.48
N GLU A 89 1.20 -13.05 -6.59
CA GLU A 89 0.79 -13.91 -7.69
C GLU A 89 -0.49 -13.38 -8.33
N LYS A 90 -0.50 -13.34 -9.67
CA LYS A 90 -1.67 -12.88 -10.42
C LYS A 90 -1.97 -13.78 -11.60
N THR A 91 -3.21 -14.26 -11.69
CA THR A 91 -3.72 -14.91 -12.90
C THR A 91 -4.56 -13.91 -13.68
N ILE A 92 -4.31 -13.79 -14.97
CA ILE A 92 -5.08 -12.92 -15.86
C ILE A 92 -6.04 -13.80 -16.65
N ILE A 93 -7.33 -13.49 -16.53
CA ILE A 93 -8.40 -14.10 -17.31
C ILE A 93 -8.90 -13.04 -18.28
N THR A 94 -8.82 -13.32 -19.58
CA THR A 94 -9.35 -12.41 -20.61
C THR A 94 -10.63 -13.00 -21.15
N VAL A 95 -11.69 -12.18 -21.18
CA VAL A 95 -13.00 -12.52 -21.72
C VAL A 95 -13.32 -11.64 -22.94
N GLU A 96 -14.19 -12.16 -23.82
CA GLU A 96 -14.88 -11.35 -24.83
C GLU A 96 -16.02 -10.54 -24.20
N LYS A 97 -16.65 -9.66 -24.97
CA LYS A 97 -17.77 -8.81 -24.49
C LYS A 97 -18.98 -9.62 -23.99
N ASN A 98 -19.18 -10.84 -24.50
CA ASN A 98 -20.25 -11.75 -24.08
C ASN A 98 -19.91 -12.54 -22.80
N GLY A 99 -18.71 -12.35 -22.22
CA GLY A 99 -18.25 -13.04 -21.02
C GLY A 99 -17.52 -14.36 -21.28
N GLU A 100 -17.41 -14.82 -22.53
CA GLU A 100 -16.69 -16.05 -22.85
C GLU A 100 -15.19 -15.91 -22.59
N ILE A 101 -14.58 -16.90 -21.95
CA ILE A 101 -13.14 -16.90 -21.63
C ILE A 101 -12.34 -17.15 -22.91
N VAL A 102 -11.53 -16.16 -23.28
CA VAL A 102 -10.57 -16.24 -24.38
C VAL A 102 -9.28 -16.94 -23.93
N SER A 103 -8.78 -16.56 -22.76
CA SER A 103 -7.49 -17.06 -22.28
C SER A 103 -7.38 -16.92 -20.77
N LYS A 104 -6.62 -17.84 -20.17
CA LYS A 104 -6.23 -17.82 -18.76
C LYS A 104 -4.73 -18.06 -18.68
N ARG A 105 -3.99 -17.14 -18.05
CA ARG A 105 -2.53 -17.29 -17.89
C ARG A 105 -2.04 -16.67 -16.59
N LYS A 106 -0.93 -17.19 -16.05
CA LYS A 106 -0.22 -16.52 -14.97
C LYS A 106 0.48 -15.25 -15.49
N SER A 107 0.51 -14.22 -14.66
CA SER A 107 1.33 -13.03 -14.86
C SER A 107 2.79 -13.37 -14.52
N PRO A 108 3.78 -12.97 -15.35
CA PRO A 108 5.18 -13.13 -15.01
C PRO A 108 5.62 -12.18 -13.88
N LYS A 109 4.88 -11.09 -13.65
CA LYS A 109 5.15 -10.12 -12.58
C LYS A 109 4.92 -10.78 -11.22
N LYS A 110 5.96 -10.77 -10.38
CA LYS A 110 5.92 -11.17 -8.98
C LYS A 110 6.24 -9.94 -8.12
N ASP A 111 5.23 -9.32 -7.56
CA ASP A 111 5.43 -8.20 -6.65
C ASP A 111 5.87 -8.69 -5.26
N SER A 112 6.50 -7.80 -4.50
CA SER A 112 6.97 -8.06 -3.14
C SER A 112 6.67 -6.86 -2.24
N PHE A 113 7.05 -6.92 -0.97
CA PHE A 113 6.94 -5.76 -0.07
C PHE A 113 7.61 -4.50 -0.63
N LEU A 114 8.65 -4.64 -1.47
CA LEU A 114 9.28 -3.49 -2.13
C LEU A 114 8.29 -2.74 -3.04
N SER A 115 7.25 -3.39 -3.56
CA SER A 115 6.21 -2.77 -4.38
C SER A 115 5.43 -1.69 -3.63
N LEU A 116 5.44 -1.70 -2.29
CA LEU A 116 4.91 -0.60 -1.47
C LEU A 116 5.55 0.75 -1.82
N PHE A 117 6.84 0.79 -2.15
CA PHE A 117 7.53 2.03 -2.56
C PHE A 117 7.06 2.58 -3.91
N ASP A 118 6.28 1.83 -4.71
CA ASP A 118 5.64 2.41 -5.89
C ASP A 118 4.49 3.34 -5.53
N GLU A 119 3.89 3.15 -4.36
CA GLU A 119 2.79 3.95 -3.84
C GLU A 119 3.24 4.98 -2.81
N LEU A 120 4.18 4.62 -1.94
CA LEU A 120 4.69 5.55 -0.92
C LEU A 120 5.31 6.81 -1.49
N VAL A 121 5.79 6.81 -2.74
CA VAL A 121 6.30 8.03 -3.40
C VAL A 121 5.29 9.18 -3.42
N TYR A 122 3.99 8.89 -3.33
CA TYR A 122 2.92 9.90 -3.32
C TYR A 122 2.70 10.54 -1.94
N CYS A 123 3.09 9.86 -0.86
CA CYS A 123 2.84 10.31 0.51
C CYS A 123 3.84 9.74 1.52
N PRO A 124 5.17 9.81 1.27
CA PRO A 124 6.14 9.18 2.15
C PRO A 124 6.17 9.84 3.54
N GLU A 125 5.75 11.11 3.63
CA GLU A 125 5.69 11.84 4.89
C GLU A 125 4.65 11.31 5.88
N LEU A 126 3.61 10.58 5.42
CA LEU A 126 2.58 10.02 6.31
C LEU A 126 3.17 9.02 7.30
N ILE A 127 4.27 8.35 6.95
CA ILE A 127 4.95 7.38 7.82
C ILE A 127 5.62 8.05 9.03
N ASN A 128 5.78 9.39 9.02
CA ASN A 128 6.27 10.13 10.17
C ASN A 128 5.17 10.43 11.21
N GLU A 129 3.90 10.21 10.87
CA GLU A 129 2.77 10.48 11.79
C GLU A 129 2.64 9.33 12.79
N GLU A 130 2.64 9.63 14.09
CA GLU A 130 2.59 8.62 15.16
C GLU A 130 1.33 7.75 15.11
N ASN A 131 0.23 8.32 14.60
CA ASN A 131 -1.06 7.67 14.47
C ASN A 131 -1.22 6.87 13.17
N PHE A 132 -0.20 6.80 12.31
CA PHE A 132 -0.31 6.13 11.01
C PHE A 132 0.45 4.81 10.96
N SER A 133 -0.21 3.76 10.46
CA SER A 133 0.44 2.49 10.13
C SER A 133 0.03 2.00 8.75
N VAL A 134 0.91 1.22 8.10
CA VAL A 134 0.61 0.54 6.85
C VAL A 134 0.75 -0.96 7.05
N GLU A 135 -0.25 -1.73 6.65
CA GLU A 135 -0.18 -3.18 6.61
C GLU A 135 -0.18 -3.66 5.16
N VAL A 136 0.85 -4.38 4.76
CA VAL A 136 0.96 -4.92 3.40
C VAL A 136 0.55 -6.38 3.38
N LEU A 137 -0.45 -6.69 2.57
CA LEU A 137 -0.89 -8.06 2.31
C LEU A 137 -0.27 -8.56 1.01
N LEU A 138 0.59 -9.58 1.06
CA LEU A 138 1.03 -10.29 -0.13
C LEU A 138 -0.05 -11.27 -0.56
N ILE A 139 -0.73 -10.97 -1.65
CA ILE A 139 -1.92 -11.72 -2.08
C ILE A 139 -1.69 -12.50 -3.38
N LYS A 140 -2.53 -13.51 -3.56
CA LYS A 140 -2.85 -14.13 -4.84
C LYS A 140 -4.16 -13.55 -5.34
N ALA A 141 -4.20 -13.13 -6.60
CA ALA A 141 -5.42 -12.57 -7.20
C ALA A 141 -5.69 -13.05 -8.62
N GLU A 142 -6.95 -13.02 -9.02
CA GLU A 142 -7.36 -13.05 -10.43
C GLU A 142 -7.67 -11.64 -10.91
N GLU A 143 -7.27 -11.30 -12.13
CA GLU A 143 -7.63 -10.04 -12.79
C GLU A 143 -8.41 -10.37 -14.04
N ILE A 144 -9.67 -9.95 -14.06
CA ILE A 144 -10.58 -10.14 -15.19
C ILE A 144 -10.40 -8.98 -16.15
N ARG A 145 -10.18 -9.33 -17.41
CA ARG A 145 -9.97 -8.39 -18.50
C ARG A 145 -10.98 -8.61 -19.60
N CYS A 146 -11.51 -7.53 -20.18
CA CYS A 146 -12.45 -7.62 -21.29
C CYS A 146 -11.86 -6.99 -22.55
N LYS A 147 -11.94 -7.70 -23.69
CA LYS A 147 -11.58 -7.18 -25.02
C LYS A 147 -12.70 -6.28 -25.56
N ASP A 148 -12.96 -5.19 -24.87
CA ASP A 148 -14.03 -4.28 -25.25
C ASP A 148 -13.59 -3.11 -26.15
N GLY A 149 -12.28 -2.92 -26.30
CA GLY A 149 -11.68 -1.78 -27.01
C GLY A 149 -11.65 -0.49 -26.19
N LYS A 150 -12.03 -0.53 -24.90
CA LYS A 150 -12.12 0.64 -24.01
C LYS A 150 -10.95 0.75 -23.02
N GLY A 151 -10.07 -0.24 -23.03
CA GLY A 151 -8.90 -0.28 -22.16
C GLY A 151 -7.76 0.64 -22.61
N SER A 152 -6.72 0.74 -21.78
CA SER A 152 -5.56 1.55 -22.09
C SER A 152 -4.83 1.10 -23.35
N TRP A 153 -4.18 2.03 -24.06
CA TRP A 153 -3.28 1.72 -25.20
C TRP A 153 -2.23 0.65 -24.88
N ARG A 154 -1.61 0.71 -23.68
CA ARG A 154 -0.62 -0.31 -23.22
C ARG A 154 -1.18 -1.74 -23.12
N ARG A 155 -2.50 -1.89 -23.10
CA ARG A 155 -3.21 -3.17 -23.09
C ARG A 155 -3.98 -3.41 -24.39
N ASN A 156 -3.66 -2.69 -25.47
CA ASN A 156 -4.32 -2.81 -26.78
C ASN A 156 -5.85 -2.72 -26.69
N GLY A 157 -6.38 -1.77 -25.92
CA GLY A 157 -7.83 -1.60 -25.76
C GLY A 157 -8.50 -2.61 -24.82
N VAL A 158 -7.75 -3.50 -24.15
CA VAL A 158 -8.31 -4.45 -23.17
C VAL A 158 -8.50 -3.79 -21.80
N SER A 159 -9.75 -3.72 -21.36
CA SER A 159 -10.14 -3.16 -20.06
C SER A 159 -9.86 -4.14 -18.92
N ILE A 160 -9.55 -3.61 -17.73
CA ILE A 160 -9.59 -4.39 -16.49
C ILE A 160 -10.98 -4.18 -15.92
N VAL A 161 -11.74 -5.26 -15.78
CA VAL A 161 -13.13 -5.20 -15.34
C VAL A 161 -13.23 -5.41 -13.84
N ASP A 162 -12.48 -6.39 -13.32
CA ASP A 162 -12.53 -6.71 -11.91
C ASP A 162 -11.26 -7.43 -11.44
N ARG A 163 -11.11 -7.57 -10.12
CA ARG A 163 -10.09 -8.38 -9.48
C ARG A 163 -10.70 -9.16 -8.33
N TYR A 164 -10.25 -10.40 -8.15
CA TYR A 164 -10.70 -11.27 -7.06
C TYR A 164 -9.52 -11.74 -6.23
N LEU A 165 -9.66 -11.70 -4.91
CA LEU A 165 -8.75 -12.30 -3.95
C LEU A 165 -8.89 -13.82 -4.02
N LEU A 166 -7.76 -14.52 -4.18
CA LEU A 166 -7.70 -15.98 -4.09
C LEU A 166 -7.07 -16.46 -2.79
N ASP A 167 -6.07 -15.74 -2.29
CA ASP A 167 -5.31 -16.13 -1.10
C ASP A 167 -4.53 -14.94 -0.53
N VAL A 168 -4.22 -14.98 0.77
CA VAL A 168 -3.30 -14.06 1.45
C VAL A 168 -2.13 -14.86 2.01
N PHE A 169 -0.97 -14.73 1.37
CA PHE A 169 0.21 -15.51 1.74
C PHE A 169 0.90 -15.01 3.01
N GLN A 170 0.93 -13.68 3.17
CA GLN A 170 1.68 -13.05 4.24
C GLN A 170 1.12 -11.65 4.49
N SER A 171 1.07 -11.26 5.76
CA SER A 171 0.90 -9.87 6.16
C SER A 171 2.14 -9.36 6.86
N LYS A 172 2.47 -8.07 6.68
CA LYS A 172 3.45 -7.36 7.48
C LYS A 172 2.94 -5.95 7.79
N VAL A 173 2.92 -5.62 9.08
CA VAL A 173 2.61 -4.28 9.58
C VAL A 173 3.90 -3.46 9.67
N PHE A 174 3.82 -2.21 9.24
CA PHE A 174 4.82 -1.15 9.43
C PHE A 174 4.18 -0.06 10.27
N ASN A 175 4.55 0.03 11.54
CA ASN A 175 3.97 0.95 12.52
C ASN A 175 4.64 2.32 12.52
N ASN A 176 5.89 2.40 12.09
CA ASN A 176 6.67 3.64 12.11
C ASN A 176 7.75 3.63 11.03
N LYS A 177 8.49 4.73 10.93
CA LYS A 177 9.61 4.90 10.00
C LYS A 177 10.77 3.92 10.26
N GLU A 178 11.00 3.51 11.52
CA GLU A 178 12.07 2.57 11.87
C GLU A 178 11.85 1.20 11.22
N ASP A 179 10.60 0.74 11.11
CA ASP A 179 10.26 -0.49 10.40
C ASP A 179 10.70 -0.46 8.93
N PHE A 180 10.80 0.72 8.31
CA PHE A 180 11.24 0.88 6.93
C PHE A 180 12.75 0.78 6.75
N ILE A 181 13.55 0.95 7.82
CA ILE A 181 14.99 0.68 7.77
C ILE A 181 15.24 -0.79 7.44
N SER A 182 14.33 -1.70 7.81
CA SER A 182 14.43 -3.13 7.46
C SER A 182 14.42 -3.43 5.95
N PHE A 183 14.08 -2.47 5.10
CA PHE A 183 14.22 -2.59 3.65
C PHE A 183 15.64 -2.33 3.14
N LEU A 184 16.53 -1.76 3.95
CA LEU A 184 17.95 -1.69 3.65
C LEU A 184 18.60 -3.06 3.95
N PRO A 185 19.36 -3.63 3.00
CA PRO A 185 20.06 -4.89 3.22
C PRO A 185 20.97 -4.85 4.45
N LYS A 186 20.99 -5.93 5.23
CA LYS A 186 22.01 -6.12 6.26
C LYS A 186 23.39 -6.17 5.59
N GLY A 187 24.34 -5.40 6.11
CA GLY A 187 25.69 -5.31 5.54
C GLY A 187 25.81 -4.42 4.30
N LEU A 188 24.80 -3.60 4.00
CA LEU A 188 24.93 -2.53 3.00
C LEU A 188 26.08 -1.59 3.42
N GLU A 189 27.05 -1.40 2.53
CA GLU A 189 28.15 -0.46 2.74
C GLU A 189 27.61 0.96 2.90
N ILE A 190 28.14 1.71 3.86
CA ILE A 190 27.72 3.09 4.16
C ILE A 190 28.95 4.02 4.00
N PRO A 191 28.83 5.13 3.26
CA PRO A 191 27.65 5.58 2.53
C PRO A 191 27.40 4.81 1.22
N PHE A 192 26.14 4.67 0.82
CA PHE A 192 25.76 3.97 -0.42
C PHE A 192 25.18 4.90 -1.48
N THR A 193 25.26 4.49 -2.75
CA THR A 193 24.52 5.10 -3.85
C THR A 193 23.29 4.26 -4.22
N ASN A 194 22.37 4.85 -4.98
CA ASN A 194 21.26 4.09 -5.57
C ASN A 194 21.69 2.96 -6.51
N LYS A 195 22.91 3.01 -7.06
CA LYS A 195 23.47 1.92 -7.86
C LYS A 195 23.83 0.72 -6.98
N ILE A 196 24.54 0.96 -5.88
CA ILE A 196 24.90 -0.07 -4.89
C ILE A 196 23.62 -0.70 -4.31
N LEU A 197 22.65 0.12 -3.88
CA LEU A 197 21.37 -0.38 -3.36
C LEU A 197 20.61 -1.25 -4.39
N SER A 198 20.65 -0.85 -5.66
CA SER A 198 20.03 -1.58 -6.77
C SER A 198 20.67 -2.95 -6.98
N GLU A 199 22.00 -3.03 -6.93
CA GLU A 199 22.77 -4.26 -7.09
C GLU A 199 22.51 -5.23 -5.93
N VAL A 200 22.62 -4.77 -4.68
CA VAL A 200 22.44 -5.62 -3.48
C VAL A 200 21.00 -6.15 -3.38
N LEU A 201 20.00 -5.34 -3.70
CA LEU A 201 18.59 -5.77 -3.69
C LEU A 201 18.15 -6.49 -4.97
N SER A 202 19.01 -6.56 -6.00
CA SER A 202 18.67 -7.10 -7.32
C SER A 202 17.39 -6.47 -7.93
N ILE A 203 17.30 -5.14 -7.84
CA ILE A 203 16.20 -4.33 -8.38
C ILE A 203 16.72 -3.32 -9.39
N SER A 204 15.82 -2.68 -10.14
CA SER A 204 16.22 -1.56 -11.01
C SER A 204 16.68 -0.34 -10.21
N VAL A 205 17.61 0.44 -10.77
CA VAL A 205 18.04 1.74 -10.20
C VAL A 205 16.85 2.68 -10.02
N TYR A 206 15.84 2.61 -10.90
CA TYR A 206 14.60 3.38 -10.76
C TYR A 206 13.86 3.01 -9.46
N LYS A 207 13.77 1.71 -9.14
CA LYS A 207 13.16 1.24 -7.89
C LYS A 207 13.99 1.64 -6.67
N ALA A 208 15.33 1.49 -6.74
CA ALA A 208 16.24 1.94 -5.69
C ALA A 208 16.09 3.45 -5.41
N ARG A 209 15.94 4.27 -6.46
CA ARG A 209 15.64 5.71 -6.31
C ARG A 209 14.35 5.96 -5.56
N LYS A 210 13.25 5.26 -5.86
CA LYS A 210 12.00 5.39 -5.08
C LYS A 210 12.19 5.04 -3.61
N ILE A 211 12.92 3.96 -3.32
CA ILE A 211 13.24 3.54 -1.94
C ILE A 211 14.01 4.66 -1.24
N SER A 212 15.14 5.11 -1.80
CA SER A 212 15.96 6.19 -1.22
C SER A 212 15.17 7.49 -1.04
N TYR A 213 14.30 7.85 -1.99
CA TYR A 213 13.45 9.02 -1.90
C TYR A 213 12.48 8.93 -0.71
N CYS A 214 11.78 7.80 -0.58
CA CYS A 214 10.84 7.57 0.52
C CYS A 214 11.57 7.57 1.86
N LEU A 215 12.63 6.77 2.01
CA LEU A 215 13.41 6.69 3.25
C LEU A 215 14.00 8.05 3.66
N LYS A 216 14.42 8.87 2.69
CA LYS A 216 14.89 10.23 2.98
C LYS A 216 13.75 11.12 3.49
N LYS A 217 12.56 11.07 2.88
CA LYS A 217 11.38 11.81 3.31
C LYS A 217 10.82 11.34 4.66
N MET A 218 11.08 10.08 5.02
CA MET A 218 10.81 9.49 6.32
C MET A 218 11.89 9.78 7.37
N ASN A 219 12.95 10.53 7.02
CA ASN A 219 14.11 10.77 7.88
C ASN A 219 14.84 9.49 8.35
N CYS A 220 14.72 8.37 7.62
CA CYS A 220 15.50 7.16 7.91
C CYS A 220 16.93 7.24 7.37
N ILE A 221 17.12 7.99 6.27
CA ILE A 221 18.42 8.19 5.63
C ILE A 221 18.63 9.67 5.30
N GLU A 222 19.88 10.06 5.08
CA GLU A 222 20.23 11.40 4.62
C GLU A 222 21.32 11.40 3.55
N ALA A 223 21.39 12.47 2.78
CA ALA A 223 22.42 12.65 1.76
C ALA A 223 23.67 13.27 2.40
N VAL A 224 24.81 12.59 2.29
CA VAL A 224 26.08 13.00 2.91
C VAL A 224 27.13 13.47 1.91
N GLY A 225 26.83 13.39 0.61
CA GLY A 225 27.75 13.84 -0.43
C GLY A 225 27.38 13.33 -1.81
N LYS A 226 28.37 13.35 -2.71
CA LYS A 226 28.24 12.83 -4.07
C LYS A 226 29.50 12.08 -4.49
N GLN A 227 29.33 11.04 -5.31
CA GLN A 227 30.39 10.36 -6.04
C GLN A 227 30.10 10.53 -7.54
N GLY A 228 30.82 11.45 -8.19
CA GLY A 228 30.43 11.95 -9.50
C GLY A 228 29.02 12.55 -9.46
N ASN A 229 28.12 12.05 -10.31
CA ASN A 229 26.71 12.47 -10.35
C ASN A 229 25.80 11.71 -9.37
N ALA A 230 26.30 10.68 -8.69
CA ALA A 230 25.51 9.88 -7.76
C ALA A 230 25.47 10.52 -6.37
N ILE A 231 24.30 10.57 -5.75
CA ILE A 231 24.13 10.99 -4.35
C ILE A 231 24.54 9.82 -3.44
N LEU A 232 25.32 10.14 -2.41
CA LEU A 232 25.72 9.22 -1.34
C LEU A 232 24.77 9.39 -0.16
N TYR A 233 24.25 8.26 0.37
CA TYR A 233 23.33 8.22 1.50
C TYR A 233 23.93 7.48 2.69
N THR A 234 23.60 7.96 3.91
CA THR A 234 23.83 7.23 5.16
C THR A 234 22.50 7.02 5.90
N VAL A 235 22.47 6.02 6.79
CA VAL A 235 21.37 5.83 7.74
C VAL A 235 21.48 6.92 8.81
N LYS A 236 20.36 7.58 9.12
CA LYS A 236 20.32 8.51 10.25
C LYS A 236 20.36 7.72 11.57
N PRO A 237 21.14 8.14 12.57
CA PRO A 237 21.04 7.58 13.91
C PRO A 237 19.60 7.67 14.41
N SER A 238 19.10 6.63 15.08
CA SER A 238 17.87 6.73 15.85
C SER A 238 18.10 7.75 16.97
N ASN A 239 17.25 8.78 17.03
CA ASN A 239 17.20 9.71 18.17
C ASN A 239 16.57 9.05 19.39
#